data_AF-A0A2M7ME62-F1
#
_entry.id   AF-A0A2M7ME62-F1
#
_cell.length_a   1.000
_cell.length_b   1.000
_cell.length_c   1.000
_cell.angle_alpha   90.00
_cell.angle_beta   90.00
_cell.angle_gamma   90.00
#
_symmetry.space_group_name_H-M   'P 1'
#
loop_
_entity.id
_entity.type
_entity.pdbx_description
1 polymer ?
#
loop_
_entity_poly.entity_id
_entity_poly.type
_entity_poly.pdbx_seq_one_letter_code
_entity_poly.pdbx_strand_id
1 'polypeptide(L)'
;MKKFNKILNAYLPPILWATFIFILSSQSVIAGFQESGFDFIFKKAAHLFVYFILYLLLKRAVDQTTNLETSTKHLYVPILICLLYAVSDEFHQSLVPGRYATLRDIGYDMLGVSVAFLRRYNFI
;
A
#
# COMPACT_ATOMS: atom_id res chain seq x y z
N MET A 1 3.94 21.08 -21.06
CA MET A 1 4.01 21.46 -19.62
C MET A 1 2.77 21.02 -18.82
N LYS A 2 1.54 21.37 -19.21
CA LYS A 2 0.31 21.05 -18.43
C LYS A 2 0.09 19.54 -18.15
N LYS A 3 0.31 18.66 -19.14
CA LYS A 3 0.16 17.19 -18.99
C LYS A 3 1.19 16.58 -18.03
N PHE A 4 2.44 17.01 -18.12
CA PHE A 4 3.52 16.55 -17.22
C PHE A 4 3.22 16.93 -15.77
N ASN A 5 2.83 18.19 -15.52
CA ASN A 5 2.46 18.64 -14.17
C ASN A 5 1.25 17.88 -13.62
N LYS A 6 0.27 17.53 -14.47
CA LYS A 6 -0.87 16.69 -14.08
C LYS A 6 -0.41 15.31 -13.61
N ILE A 7 0.47 14.65 -14.36
CA ILE A 7 1.01 13.33 -14.01
C ILE A 7 1.80 13.43 -12.70
N LEU A 8 2.70 14.40 -12.59
CA LEU A 8 3.50 14.59 -11.38
C LEU A 8 2.62 14.80 -10.15
N ASN A 9 1.63 15.70 -10.21
CA ASN A 9 0.75 15.98 -9.09
C ASN A 9 -0.16 14.80 -8.72
N ALA A 10 -0.55 13.98 -9.70
CA ALA A 10 -1.35 12.80 -9.48
C ALA A 10 -0.59 11.73 -8.69
N TYR A 11 0.67 11.48 -9.07
CA TYR A 11 1.53 10.43 -8.50
C TYR A 11 2.37 10.88 -7.30
N LEU A 12 2.52 12.18 -7.04
CA LEU A 12 3.26 12.66 -5.88
C LEU A 12 2.69 12.12 -4.55
N PRO A 13 1.37 12.15 -4.28
CA PRO A 13 0.83 11.60 -3.03
C PRO A 13 1.06 10.08 -2.82
N PRO A 14 0.80 9.17 -3.78
CA PRO A 14 1.11 7.76 -3.56
C PRO A 14 2.62 7.52 -3.42
N ILE A 15 3.48 8.32 -4.08
CA ILE A 15 4.94 8.23 -3.88
C ILE A 15 5.31 8.61 -2.45
N LEU A 16 4.82 9.76 -1.95
CA LEU A 16 5.08 10.18 -0.57
C LEU A 16 4.58 9.16 0.45
N TRP A 17 3.42 8.56 0.19
CA TRP A 17 2.86 7.53 1.06
C TRP A 17 3.67 6.23 1.02
N ALA A 18 4.12 5.79 -0.16
CA ALA A 18 5.04 4.67 -0.28
C ALA A 18 6.38 4.96 0.41
N THR A 19 6.94 6.16 0.27
CA THR A 19 8.14 6.55 1.03
C THR A 19 7.91 6.48 2.54
N PHE A 20 6.74 6.91 3.02
CA PHE A 20 6.38 6.78 4.43
C PHE A 20 6.34 5.32 4.89
N ILE A 21 5.69 4.43 4.12
CA ILE A 21 5.68 2.98 4.40
C ILE A 21 7.10 2.44 4.46
N PHE A 22 7.94 2.74 3.47
CA PHE A 22 9.32 2.29 3.40
C PHE A 22 10.15 2.74 4.62
N ILE A 23 9.97 3.98 5.08
CA ILE A 23 10.63 4.48 6.30
C ILE A 23 10.18 3.69 7.53
N LEU A 24 8.89 3.36 7.66
CA LEU A 24 8.39 2.51 8.74
C LEU A 24 8.96 1.09 8.65
N SER A 25 9.02 0.51 7.45
CA SER A 25 9.54 -0.83 7.22
C SER A 25 11.05 -0.95 7.42
N SER A 26 11.78 0.17 7.35
CA SER A 26 13.23 0.20 7.59
C SER A 26 13.62 0.14 9.07
N GLN A 27 12.68 0.26 10.00
CA GLN A 27 12.96 0.25 11.45
C GLN A 27 13.09 -1.19 11.96
N SER A 28 14.19 -1.57 12.61
CA SER A 28 14.31 -2.93 13.20
C SER A 28 13.31 -3.17 14.35
N VAL A 29 12.93 -2.09 15.07
CA VAL A 29 11.94 -2.11 16.14
C VAL A 29 10.88 -1.06 15.82
N ILE A 30 9.65 -1.49 15.58
CA ILE A 30 8.48 -0.60 15.51
C ILE A 30 7.89 -0.48 16.92
N ALA A 31 7.36 0.70 17.25
CA ALA A 31 6.50 0.87 18.42
C ALA A 31 5.40 -0.20 18.44
N GLY A 32 5.22 -0.82 19.60
CA GLY A 32 4.33 -1.96 19.78
C GLY A 32 3.91 -2.11 21.23
N PHE A 33 3.12 -3.14 21.49
CA PHE A 33 2.66 -3.47 22.84
C PHE A 33 3.54 -4.56 23.46
N GLN A 34 3.69 -4.54 24.78
CA GLN A 34 4.38 -5.63 25.50
C GLN A 34 3.59 -6.94 25.41
N GLU A 35 2.26 -6.83 25.45
CA GLU A 35 1.34 -7.95 25.28
C GLU A 35 1.30 -8.40 23.81
N SER A 36 1.75 -9.64 23.55
CA SER A 36 1.96 -10.18 22.21
C SER A 36 0.69 -10.19 21.34
N GLY A 37 -0.47 -10.39 21.94
CA GLY A 37 -1.75 -10.38 21.23
C GLY A 37 -2.13 -8.99 20.69
N PHE A 38 -1.98 -7.95 21.52
CA PHE A 38 -2.27 -6.58 21.12
C PHE A 38 -1.25 -6.07 20.10
N ASP A 39 0.03 -6.41 20.26
CA ASP A 39 1.08 -6.08 19.30
C ASP A 39 0.81 -6.69 17.92
N PHE A 40 0.41 -7.97 17.90
CA PHE A 40 0.02 -8.64 16.66
C PHE A 40 -1.14 -7.92 15.96
N ILE A 41 -2.24 -7.66 16.67
CA ILE A 41 -3.41 -6.99 16.09
C ILE A 41 -3.04 -5.59 15.58
N PHE A 42 -2.29 -4.83 16.37
CA PHE A 42 -1.84 -3.49 16.00
C PHE A 42 -1.01 -3.48 14.72
N LYS A 43 -0.01 -4.36 14.62
CA LYS A 43 0.84 -4.46 13.42
C LYS A 43 0.02 -4.88 12.20
N LYS A 44 -0.85 -5.89 12.31
CA LYS A 44 -1.67 -6.34 11.18
C LYS A 44 -2.69 -5.29 10.75
N ALA A 45 -3.26 -4.53 11.69
CA ALA A 45 -4.11 -3.39 11.39
C ALA A 45 -3.35 -2.27 10.68
N ALA A 46 -2.09 -2.01 11.07
CA ALA A 46 -1.24 -1.02 10.42
C ALA A 46 -0.97 -1.41 8.95
N HIS A 47 -0.58 -2.66 8.68
CA HIS A 47 -0.42 -3.20 7.32
C HIS A 47 -1.68 -3.00 6.47
N LEU A 48 -2.83 -3.44 6.98
CA LEU A 48 -4.13 -3.26 6.32
C LEU A 48 -4.41 -1.79 6.02
N PHE A 49 -4.21 -0.90 7.00
CA PHE A 49 -4.49 0.52 6.85
C PHE A 49 -3.56 1.22 5.85
N VAL A 50 -2.25 0.98 5.91
CA VAL A 50 -1.31 1.67 5.02
C VAL A 50 -1.51 1.25 3.56
N TYR A 51 -1.82 -0.01 3.28
CA TYR A 51 -2.12 -0.47 1.93
C TYR A 51 -3.52 -0.10 1.44
N PHE A 52 -4.50 0.02 2.36
CA PHE A 52 -5.80 0.61 2.04
C PHE A 52 -5.64 2.03 1.47
N ILE A 53 -4.88 2.88 2.15
CA ILE A 53 -4.63 4.27 1.71
C ILE A 53 -3.81 4.29 0.42
N LEU A 54 -2.77 3.46 0.32
CA LEU A 54 -1.91 3.38 -0.87
C LEU A 54 -2.74 3.05 -2.12
N TYR A 55 -3.66 2.08 -2.02
CA TYR A 55 -4.54 1.71 -3.13
C TYR A 55 -5.41 2.89 -3.58
N LEU A 56 -6.06 3.60 -2.66
CA LEU A 56 -6.92 4.75 -3.00
C LEU A 56 -6.14 5.87 -3.70
N LEU A 57 -4.92 6.15 -3.23
CA LEU A 57 -4.04 7.16 -3.83
C LEU A 57 -3.59 6.76 -5.23
N LEU A 58 -3.18 5.50 -5.43
CA LEU A 58 -2.80 4.96 -6.74
C LEU A 58 -3.98 4.95 -7.69
N LYS A 59 -5.16 4.52 -7.23
CA LYS A 59 -6.39 4.52 -8.03
C LYS A 59 -6.73 5.93 -8.51
N ARG A 60 -6.70 6.91 -7.62
CA ARG A 60 -6.89 8.33 -7.96
C ARG A 60 -5.86 8.80 -8.99
N ALA A 61 -4.60 8.42 -8.84
CA ALA A 61 -3.53 8.81 -9.77
C ALA A 61 -3.74 8.22 -11.17
N VAL A 62 -4.09 6.92 -11.26
CA VAL A 62 -4.38 6.22 -12.51
C VAL A 62 -5.59 6.83 -13.21
N ASP A 63 -6.68 7.10 -12.48
CA ASP A 63 -7.90 7.73 -13.03
C ASP A 63 -7.60 9.13 -13.61
N GLN A 64 -6.74 9.90 -12.95
CA GLN A 64 -6.40 11.26 -13.41
C GLN A 64 -5.46 11.29 -14.63
N THR A 65 -4.67 10.25 -14.84
CA THR A 65 -3.55 10.28 -15.81
C THR A 65 -3.73 9.37 -17.00
N THR A 66 -4.67 8.44 -16.93
CA THR A 66 -4.93 7.46 -17.98
C THR A 66 -6.38 7.54 -18.45
N ASN A 67 -6.65 7.23 -19.71
CA ASN A 67 -8.02 7.11 -20.24
C ASN A 67 -8.56 5.68 -20.04
N LEU A 68 -8.19 5.02 -18.94
CA LEU A 68 -8.55 3.62 -18.69
C LEU A 68 -9.95 3.47 -18.09
N GLU A 69 -10.72 4.56 -17.94
CA GLU A 69 -12.06 4.55 -17.31
C GLU A 69 -13.02 3.52 -17.95
N THR A 70 -12.89 3.27 -19.25
CA THR A 70 -13.69 2.28 -19.99
C THR A 70 -13.10 0.87 -20.01
N SER A 71 -11.88 0.70 -19.48
CA SER A 71 -11.14 -0.57 -19.47
C SER A 71 -11.05 -1.16 -18.08
N THR A 72 -11.17 -2.48 -17.94
CA THR A 72 -10.94 -3.18 -16.67
C THR A 72 -9.53 -2.96 -16.10
N LYS A 73 -8.58 -2.48 -16.92
CA LYS A 73 -7.21 -2.15 -16.49
C LYS A 73 -7.16 -1.09 -15.37
N HIS A 74 -8.11 -0.15 -15.32
CA HIS A 74 -8.14 0.84 -14.23
C HIS A 74 -8.38 0.20 -12.84
N LEU A 75 -8.92 -1.03 -12.81
CA LEU A 75 -9.13 -1.82 -11.58
C LEU A 75 -7.83 -2.51 -11.16
N TYR A 76 -7.22 -3.26 -12.09
CA TYR A 76 -6.14 -4.19 -11.77
C TYR A 76 -4.76 -3.54 -11.71
N VAL A 77 -4.52 -2.43 -12.41
CA VAL A 77 -3.20 -1.75 -12.39
C VAL A 77 -2.81 -1.28 -10.99
N PRO A 78 -3.67 -0.55 -10.23
CA PRO A 78 -3.34 -0.17 -8.85
C PRO A 78 -3.15 -1.37 -7.92
N ILE A 79 -3.94 -2.44 -8.10
CA ILE A 79 -3.82 -3.69 -7.32
C ILE A 79 -2.45 -4.32 -7.55
N LEU A 80 -2.04 -4.45 -8.82
CA LEU A 80 -0.76 -5.03 -9.18
C LEU A 80 0.42 -4.22 -8.63
N ILE A 81 0.34 -2.88 -8.69
CA ILE A 81 1.37 -2.01 -8.11
C ILE A 81 1.44 -2.22 -6.59
N CYS A 82 0.31 -2.29 -5.89
CA CYS A 82 0.28 -2.56 -4.45
C CYS A 82 0.89 -3.93 -4.12
N LEU A 83 0.55 -4.98 -4.89
CA LEU A 83 1.09 -6.32 -4.68
C LEU A 83 2.62 -6.36 -4.89
N LEU A 84 3.10 -5.77 -5.99
CA LEU A 84 4.54 -5.68 -6.25
C LEU A 84 5.25 -4.88 -5.16
N TYR A 85 4.62 -3.82 -4.66
CA TYR A 85 5.16 -3.02 -3.58
C TYR A 85 5.18 -3.78 -2.24
N ALA A 86 4.13 -4.55 -1.89
CA ALA A 86 4.09 -5.43 -0.71
C ALA A 86 5.18 -6.51 -0.76
N VAL A 87 5.34 -7.18 -1.90
CA VAL A 87 6.42 -8.17 -2.08
C VAL A 87 7.79 -7.51 -1.93
N SER A 88 7.96 -6.30 -2.49
CA SER A 88 9.22 -5.55 -2.40
C SER A 88 9.50 -5.06 -0.99
N ASP A 89 8.47 -4.67 -0.23
CA ASP A 89 8.59 -4.23 1.16
C ASP A 89 9.02 -5.39 2.06
N GLU A 90 8.37 -6.55 1.95
CA GLU A 90 8.77 -7.76 2.70
C GLU A 90 10.19 -8.22 2.33
N PHE A 91 10.56 -8.14 1.05
CA PHE A 91 11.93 -8.40 0.64
C PHE A 91 12.90 -7.40 1.27
N HIS A 92 12.60 -6.10 1.28
CA HIS A 92 13.40 -5.08 1.96
C HIS A 92 13.52 -5.36 3.46
N GLN A 93 12.42 -5.69 4.14
CA GLN A 93 12.42 -6.05 5.56
C GLN A 93 13.31 -7.26 5.86
N SER A 94 13.43 -8.23 4.94
CA SER A 94 14.35 -9.36 5.10
C SER A 94 15.83 -8.94 5.17
N LEU A 95 16.16 -7.76 4.64
CA LEU A 95 17.51 -7.16 4.68
C LEU A 95 17.73 -6.32 5.94
N VAL A 96 16.69 -6.03 6.72
CA VAL A 96 16.77 -5.24 7.96
C VAL A 96 17.11 -6.17 9.13
N PRO A 97 18.20 -5.92 9.88
CA PRO A 97 18.57 -6.75 11.02
C PRO A 97 17.47 -6.81 12.08
N GLY A 98 17.12 -8.03 12.51
CA GLY A 98 16.08 -8.26 13.52
C GLY A 98 14.64 -8.26 13.01
N ARG A 99 14.43 -8.08 11.70
CA ARG A 99 13.14 -8.28 11.04
C ARG A 99 13.06 -9.64 10.36
N TYR A 100 11.84 -10.16 10.27
CA TYR A 100 11.55 -11.40 9.58
C TYR A 100 10.46 -11.13 8.56
N ALA A 101 10.78 -11.35 7.28
CA ALA A 101 9.78 -11.28 6.23
C ALA A 101 8.74 -12.38 6.41
N THR A 102 7.46 -12.04 6.28
CA THR A 102 6.37 -13.01 6.38
C THR A 102 5.39 -12.86 5.22
N LEU A 103 5.09 -13.99 4.56
CA LEU A 103 4.02 -14.05 3.55
C LEU A 103 2.65 -13.64 4.13
N ARG A 104 2.50 -13.71 5.45
CA ARG A 104 1.30 -13.30 6.16
C ARG A 104 1.10 -11.78 6.05
N ASP A 105 2.17 -10.98 6.11
CA ASP A 105 2.08 -9.52 6.00
C ASP A 105 1.62 -9.07 4.61
N ILE A 106 2.14 -9.69 3.55
CA ILE A 106 1.61 -9.52 2.18
C ILE A 106 0.11 -9.82 2.13
N GLY A 107 -0.34 -10.85 2.87
CA GLY A 107 -1.77 -11.16 3.01
C GLY A 107 -2.58 -10.01 3.61
N TYR A 108 -2.12 -9.40 4.70
CA TYR A 108 -2.81 -8.27 5.34
C TYR A 108 -2.75 -6.99 4.50
N ASP A 109 -1.64 -6.76 3.81
CA ASP A 109 -1.50 -5.66 2.84
C ASP A 109 -2.57 -5.78 1.76
N MET A 110 -2.71 -6.98 1.17
CA MET A 110 -3.70 -7.25 0.13
C MET A 110 -5.14 -7.29 0.65
N LEU A 111 -5.37 -7.60 1.93
CA LEU A 111 -6.67 -7.38 2.57
C LEU A 111 -7.00 -5.89 2.64
N GLY A 112 -6.04 -5.03 2.98
CA GLY A 112 -6.19 -3.57 2.93
C GLY A 112 -6.57 -3.06 1.55
N VAL A 113 -5.86 -3.53 0.52
CA VAL A 113 -6.17 -3.25 -0.89
C VAL A 113 -7.58 -3.69 -1.24
N SER A 114 -7.99 -4.89 -0.80
CA SER A 114 -9.31 -5.46 -1.09
C SER A 114 -10.43 -4.66 -0.42
N VAL A 115 -10.26 -4.25 0.83
CA VAL A 115 -11.22 -3.38 1.55
C VAL A 115 -11.34 -2.03 0.84
N ALA A 116 -10.21 -1.44 0.43
CA ALA A 116 -10.20 -0.17 -0.30
C ALA A 116 -10.91 -0.27 -1.65
N PHE A 117 -10.69 -1.37 -2.38
CA PHE A 117 -11.40 -1.70 -3.60
C PHE A 117 -12.91 -1.77 -3.34
N LEU A 118 -13.36 -2.63 -2.43
CA LEU A 118 -14.78 -2.82 -2.15
C LEU A 118 -15.47 -1.52 -1.75
N ARG A 119 -14.81 -0.71 -0.89
CA ARG A 119 -15.30 0.60 -0.46
C ARG A 119 -15.38 1.61 -1.61
N ARG A 120 -14.37 1.64 -2.50
CA ARG A 120 -14.32 2.58 -3.64
C ARG A 120 -15.43 2.31 -4.65
N TYR A 121 -15.86 1.06 -4.75
CA TYR A 121 -16.92 0.58 -5.65
C TYR A 121 -18.27 0.39 -4.95
N ASN A 122 -18.41 0.85 -3.70
CA ASN A 122 -19.66 0.80 -2.92
C ASN A 122 -20.27 -0.60 -2.76
N PHE A 123 -19.43 -1.63 -2.70
CA PHE A 123 -19.87 -2.97 -2.27
C PHE A 123 -20.03 -3.04 -0.74
N ILE A 124 -19.31 -2.17 -0.02
CA ILE A 124 -19.40 -1.90 1.41
C ILE A 124 -19.28 -0.39 1.63
#